data_AF-A0A5B0FLR1-F1
#
_entry.id   AF-A0A5B0FLR1-F1
#
_cell.length_a   1.000
_cell.length_b   1.000
_cell.length_c   1.000
_cell.angle_alpha   90.00
_cell.angle_beta   90.00
_cell.angle_gamma   90.00
#
_symmetry.space_group_name_H-M   'P 1'
#
loop_
_entity.id
_entity.type
_entity.pdbx_description
1 polymer ?
#
loop_
_entity_poly.entity_id
_entity_poly.type
_entity_poly.pdbx_seq_one_letter_code
_entity_poly.pdbx_strand_id
1 'polypeptide(L)'
;MKYILSLAFLAAISFCASAQTFQTASLRQHINFLASDDLEGRGTASLGEVRAANYIADYFKNLNLKPAGSSDSYFQPFEVSFAIDGKAHLMTGRNVVALLDNGAEKTIVVGAHYDHLGKGFQGSSLSPDSKNKIHNGADDNASGTTGVMELAKYFAENNVKERHNYLFIAFSGEELGLIGSKHFTEKPTIPLNSISGMINMDMIGRLDDSRGIIVSGWGTSPVWGKLIPDLAKKQNLKYTIDSSGVGASDHTSFYLKNIPVVQFFTGGHGDYHKISDDPDKINYEGEARILSLIAGLLTQLDNETTEPEFVTAGNPHSGATTSNFKVTLGVMPDYSYTGKGLKIDGVSKGRPAEKAGILSGDVIIKLAGEEIGTIYDYMEILGKHEKGQQVDAEFMRGKETKKVKVTF
;
A
#
# COMPACT_ATOMS: atom_id res chain seq x y z
N MET A 1 -55.54 -34.93 40.80
CA MET A 1 -54.62 -33.79 40.97
C MET A 1 -53.21 -34.28 40.63
N LYS A 2 -52.76 -34.11 39.38
CA LYS A 2 -51.43 -34.52 38.91
C LYS A 2 -50.82 -33.32 38.19
N TYR A 3 -49.88 -32.64 38.83
CA TYR A 3 -49.03 -31.65 38.18
C TYR A 3 -47.66 -32.31 37.98
N ILE A 4 -47.34 -32.63 36.72
CA ILE A 4 -46.00 -33.03 36.29
C ILE A 4 -45.27 -31.73 35.97
N LEU A 5 -44.31 -31.35 36.82
CA LEU A 5 -43.34 -30.29 36.50
C LEU A 5 -42.33 -30.84 35.50
N SER A 6 -42.39 -30.37 34.26
CA SER A 6 -41.33 -30.56 33.28
C SER A 6 -40.26 -29.49 33.53
N LEU A 7 -39.13 -29.89 34.12
CA LEU A 7 -37.93 -29.07 34.19
C LEU A 7 -37.29 -29.04 32.79
N ALA A 8 -37.43 -27.93 32.07
CA ALA A 8 -36.67 -27.66 30.86
C ALA A 8 -35.25 -27.22 31.26
N PHE A 9 -34.28 -28.12 31.12
CA PHE A 9 -32.86 -27.82 31.28
C PHE A 9 -32.41 -27.05 30.02
N LEU A 10 -32.38 -25.71 30.10
CA LEU A 10 -31.74 -24.89 29.07
C LEU A 10 -30.22 -25.11 29.20
N ALA A 11 -29.66 -25.98 28.36
CA ALA A 11 -28.22 -26.05 28.17
C ALA A 11 -27.80 -24.79 27.39
N ALA A 12 -27.32 -23.78 28.11
CA ALA A 12 -26.60 -22.66 27.51
C ALA A 12 -25.29 -23.21 26.94
N ILE A 13 -25.28 -23.52 25.64
CA ILE A 13 -24.04 -23.77 24.90
C ILE A 13 -23.35 -22.41 24.79
N SER A 14 -22.43 -22.13 25.71
CA SER A 14 -21.46 -21.06 25.53
C SER A 14 -20.63 -21.40 24.30
N PHE A 15 -20.97 -20.83 23.15
CA PHE A 15 -20.04 -20.72 22.03
C PHE A 15 -18.88 -19.85 22.52
N CYS A 16 -17.80 -20.49 23.00
CA CYS A 16 -16.50 -19.85 22.99
C CYS A 16 -16.18 -19.60 21.53
N ALA A 17 -16.32 -18.35 21.09
CA ALA A 17 -15.66 -17.90 19.87
C ALA A 17 -14.17 -18.16 20.08
N SER A 18 -13.67 -19.25 19.49
CA SER A 18 -12.24 -19.49 19.44
C SER A 18 -11.66 -18.32 18.65
N ALA A 19 -10.83 -17.49 19.28
CA ALA A 19 -10.16 -16.41 18.58
C ALA A 19 -9.37 -17.06 17.43
N GLN A 20 -9.75 -16.75 16.20
CA GLN A 20 -9.04 -17.24 15.02
C GLN A 20 -7.64 -16.61 15.05
N THR A 21 -6.62 -17.45 15.21
CA THR A 21 -5.22 -17.04 15.27
C THR A 21 -4.57 -17.21 13.92
N PHE A 22 -3.81 -16.21 13.47
CA PHE A 22 -2.97 -16.32 12.27
C PHE A 22 -1.84 -17.34 12.51
N GLN A 23 -1.80 -18.38 11.67
CA GLN A 23 -0.86 -19.49 11.81
C GLN A 23 0.41 -19.19 11.04
N THR A 24 1.57 -19.19 11.72
CA THR A 24 2.87 -18.91 11.08
C THR A 24 3.21 -19.92 9.97
N ALA A 25 2.68 -21.14 10.06
CA ALA A 25 2.80 -22.13 8.99
C ALA A 25 2.09 -21.70 7.68
N SER A 26 0.91 -21.07 7.79
CA SER A 26 0.18 -20.55 6.63
C SER A 26 0.93 -19.37 6.01
N LEU A 27 1.38 -18.42 6.86
CA LEU A 27 2.21 -17.29 6.43
C LEU A 27 3.46 -17.77 5.69
N ARG A 28 4.18 -18.73 6.27
CA ARG A 28 5.37 -19.33 5.67
C ARG A 28 5.08 -20.01 4.34
N GLN A 29 3.97 -20.72 4.22
CA GLN A 29 3.57 -21.35 2.97
C GLN A 29 3.35 -20.31 1.86
N HIS A 30 2.58 -19.26 2.14
CA HIS A 30 2.27 -18.21 1.17
C HIS A 30 3.52 -17.43 0.76
N ILE A 31 4.32 -16.97 1.73
CA ILE A 31 5.53 -16.21 1.46
C ILE A 31 6.57 -17.05 0.72
N ASN A 32 6.78 -18.32 1.10
CA ASN A 32 7.73 -19.19 0.39
C ASN A 32 7.33 -19.39 -1.07
N PHE A 33 6.04 -19.48 -1.38
CA PHE A 33 5.60 -19.60 -2.77
C PHE A 33 5.75 -18.28 -3.52
N LEU A 34 5.23 -17.19 -2.94
CA LEU A 34 5.27 -15.87 -3.57
C LEU A 34 6.70 -15.40 -3.83
N ALA A 35 7.61 -15.62 -2.89
CA ALA A 35 9.03 -15.28 -2.98
C ALA A 35 9.91 -16.46 -3.42
N SER A 36 9.38 -17.38 -4.21
CA SER A 36 10.17 -18.45 -4.83
C SER A 36 10.80 -18.01 -6.15
N ASP A 37 11.94 -18.59 -6.47
CA ASP A 37 12.62 -18.43 -7.76
C ASP A 37 11.71 -18.80 -8.96
N ASP A 38 10.74 -19.71 -8.76
CA ASP A 38 9.74 -20.10 -9.78
C ASP A 38 8.84 -18.94 -10.21
N LEU A 39 8.69 -17.91 -9.35
CA LEU A 39 7.97 -16.68 -9.68
C LEU A 39 8.88 -15.58 -10.22
N GLU A 40 10.17 -15.87 -10.40
CA GLU A 40 11.14 -14.99 -11.08
C GLU A 40 11.12 -13.53 -10.57
N GLY A 41 10.80 -13.34 -9.29
CA GLY A 41 10.72 -12.05 -8.62
C GLY A 41 9.50 -11.19 -8.96
N ARG A 42 8.45 -11.78 -9.56
CA ARG A 42 7.14 -11.14 -9.77
C ARG A 42 7.17 -9.77 -10.47
N GLY A 43 8.11 -9.58 -11.40
CA GLY A 43 8.22 -8.36 -12.19
C GLY A 43 6.90 -8.01 -12.87
N THR A 44 6.47 -6.74 -12.81
CA THR A 44 5.20 -6.32 -13.41
C THR A 44 5.09 -6.70 -14.89
N ALA A 45 3.96 -7.28 -15.29
CA ALA A 45 3.72 -7.83 -16.63
C ALA A 45 4.65 -8.99 -17.06
N SER A 46 5.37 -9.63 -16.14
CA SER A 46 6.19 -10.82 -16.39
C SER A 46 5.39 -12.12 -16.23
N LEU A 47 5.96 -13.25 -16.65
CA LEU A 47 5.39 -14.57 -16.37
C LEU A 47 5.32 -14.88 -14.86
N GLY A 48 6.28 -14.35 -14.09
CA GLY A 48 6.29 -14.43 -12.64
C GLY A 48 5.07 -13.76 -12.00
N GLU A 49 4.75 -12.56 -12.46
CA GLU A 49 3.55 -11.81 -12.07
C GLU A 49 2.27 -12.54 -12.48
N VAL A 50 2.21 -13.14 -13.69
CA VAL A 50 1.09 -14.02 -14.09
C VAL A 50 0.90 -15.20 -13.13
N ARG A 51 1.97 -15.91 -12.76
CA ARG A 51 1.90 -17.06 -11.85
C ARG A 51 1.44 -16.63 -10.45
N ALA A 52 2.00 -15.55 -9.91
CA ALA A 52 1.58 -14.98 -8.64
C ALA A 52 0.10 -14.57 -8.65
N ALA A 53 -0.34 -13.88 -9.72
CA ALA A 53 -1.73 -13.45 -9.85
C ALA A 53 -2.72 -14.62 -9.84
N ASN A 54 -2.40 -15.70 -10.58
CA ASN A 54 -3.25 -16.90 -10.60
C ASN A 54 -3.27 -17.59 -9.23
N TYR A 55 -2.13 -17.68 -8.53
CA TYR A 55 -2.08 -18.24 -7.19
C TYR A 55 -2.99 -17.51 -6.20
N ILE A 56 -2.95 -16.18 -6.20
CA ILE A 56 -3.78 -15.34 -5.34
C ILE A 56 -5.27 -15.49 -5.73
N ALA A 57 -5.58 -15.46 -7.02
CA ALA A 57 -6.95 -15.63 -7.52
C ALA A 57 -7.54 -17.01 -7.18
N ASP A 58 -6.76 -18.08 -7.31
CA ASP A 58 -7.16 -19.44 -6.95
C ASP A 58 -7.40 -19.57 -5.45
N TYR A 59 -6.57 -18.92 -4.62
CA TYR A 59 -6.79 -18.86 -3.18
C TYR A 59 -8.10 -18.14 -2.83
N PHE A 60 -8.35 -16.95 -3.39
CA PHE A 60 -9.62 -16.23 -3.19
C PHE A 60 -10.83 -17.04 -3.66
N LYS A 61 -10.70 -17.74 -4.79
CA LYS A 61 -11.74 -18.63 -5.30
C LYS A 61 -12.03 -19.79 -4.36
N ASN A 62 -11.00 -20.40 -3.76
CA ASN A 62 -11.16 -21.48 -2.79
C ASN A 62 -11.84 -21.03 -1.49
N LEU A 63 -11.75 -19.73 -1.16
CA LEU A 63 -12.51 -19.09 -0.07
C LEU A 63 -13.94 -18.72 -0.45
N ASN A 64 -14.38 -19.01 -1.68
CA ASN A 64 -15.69 -18.64 -2.24
C ASN A 64 -15.94 -17.11 -2.30
N LEU A 65 -14.88 -16.31 -2.37
CA LEU A 65 -15.01 -14.87 -2.62
C LEU A 65 -15.50 -14.63 -4.05
N LYS A 66 -16.21 -13.53 -4.28
CA LYS A 66 -16.67 -13.17 -5.63
C LYS A 66 -15.53 -12.51 -6.40
N PRO A 67 -15.34 -12.82 -7.70
CA PRO A 67 -14.44 -12.05 -8.55
C PRO A 67 -14.93 -10.59 -8.63
N ALA A 68 -14.01 -9.64 -8.47
CA ALA A 68 -14.34 -8.20 -8.47
C ALA A 68 -13.39 -7.36 -9.34
N GLY A 69 -12.67 -8.03 -10.26
CA GLY A 69 -11.88 -7.40 -11.31
C GLY A 69 -12.75 -6.99 -12.51
N SER A 70 -12.13 -6.85 -13.67
CA SER A 70 -12.85 -6.49 -14.90
C SER A 70 -13.66 -7.68 -15.44
N SER A 71 -14.88 -7.41 -15.93
CA SER A 71 -15.74 -8.38 -16.61
C SER A 71 -15.98 -9.68 -15.80
N ASP A 72 -16.36 -9.54 -14.52
CA ASP A 72 -16.63 -10.65 -13.59
C ASP A 72 -15.47 -11.65 -13.43
N SER A 73 -14.23 -11.18 -13.60
CA SER A 73 -13.01 -11.95 -13.36
C SER A 73 -12.29 -11.49 -12.09
N TYR A 74 -11.34 -12.27 -11.58
CA TYR A 74 -10.46 -11.82 -10.48
C TYR A 74 -9.42 -10.79 -10.94
N PHE A 75 -9.29 -10.53 -12.24
CA PHE A 75 -8.20 -9.73 -12.78
C PHE A 75 -8.70 -8.38 -13.27
N GLN A 76 -7.99 -7.31 -12.92
CA GLN A 76 -8.17 -5.98 -13.51
C GLN A 76 -6.90 -5.64 -14.32
N PRO A 77 -6.88 -5.91 -15.63
CA PRO A 77 -5.71 -5.68 -16.46
C PRO A 77 -5.51 -4.19 -16.75
N PHE A 78 -4.26 -3.77 -16.85
CA PHE A 78 -3.86 -2.42 -17.25
C PHE A 78 -2.60 -2.45 -18.11
N GLU A 79 -2.41 -1.42 -18.92
CA GLU A 79 -1.25 -1.30 -19.80
C GLU A 79 -0.08 -0.66 -19.07
N VAL A 80 1.11 -1.25 -19.25
CA VAL A 80 2.40 -0.72 -18.81
C VAL A 80 3.31 -0.60 -20.02
N SER A 81 4.12 0.45 -20.07
CA SER A 81 5.05 0.69 -21.18
C SER A 81 6.48 0.52 -20.71
N PHE A 82 7.21 -0.41 -21.32
CA PHE A 82 8.64 -0.61 -21.07
C PHE A 82 9.47 -0.13 -22.26
N ALA A 83 10.56 0.58 -21.98
CA ALA A 83 11.54 0.93 -23.00
C ALA A 83 12.54 -0.23 -23.18
N ILE A 84 12.45 -0.94 -24.29
CA ILE A 84 13.39 -2.00 -24.68
C ILE A 84 14.12 -1.52 -25.93
N ASP A 85 15.46 -1.44 -25.87
CA ASP A 85 16.30 -0.92 -26.96
C ASP A 85 15.85 0.45 -27.51
N GLY A 86 15.38 1.33 -26.62
CA GLY A 86 14.90 2.67 -26.95
C GLY A 86 13.51 2.71 -27.61
N LYS A 87 12.80 1.58 -27.69
CA LYS A 87 11.42 1.51 -28.18
C LYS A 87 10.46 1.20 -27.05
N ALA A 88 9.30 1.86 -27.06
CA ALA A 88 8.22 1.58 -26.13
C ALA A 88 7.50 0.29 -26.53
N HIS A 89 7.40 -0.66 -25.60
CA HIS A 89 6.63 -1.87 -25.71
C HIS A 89 5.50 -1.85 -24.68
N LEU A 90 4.26 -1.98 -25.15
CA LEU A 90 3.11 -2.13 -24.29
C LEU A 90 3.00 -3.58 -23.82
N MET A 91 2.91 -3.75 -22.50
CA MET A 91 2.68 -5.02 -21.83
C MET A 91 1.49 -4.86 -20.88
N THR A 92 1.00 -5.98 -20.33
CA THR A 92 -0.19 -6.00 -19.49
C THR A 92 0.15 -6.47 -18.08
N GLY A 93 0.09 -5.55 -17.12
CA GLY A 93 0.02 -5.88 -15.69
C GLY A 93 -1.44 -6.15 -15.28
N ARG A 94 -1.65 -6.76 -14.12
CA ARG A 94 -3.01 -6.97 -13.59
C ARG A 94 -3.08 -6.88 -12.09
N ASN A 95 -4.08 -6.16 -11.58
CA ASN A 95 -4.47 -6.32 -10.17
C ASN A 95 -5.27 -7.61 -10.01
N VAL A 96 -5.21 -8.21 -8.82
CA VAL A 96 -6.09 -9.32 -8.41
C VAL A 96 -7.10 -8.78 -7.40
N VAL A 97 -8.40 -8.94 -7.66
CA VAL A 97 -9.47 -8.29 -6.90
C VAL A 97 -10.56 -9.30 -6.56
N ALA A 98 -10.88 -9.45 -5.27
CA ALA A 98 -11.93 -10.33 -4.78
C ALA A 98 -12.82 -9.62 -3.74
N LEU A 99 -14.12 -9.94 -3.76
CA LEU A 99 -15.14 -9.34 -2.90
C LEU A 99 -15.74 -10.39 -1.96
N LEU A 100 -15.67 -10.13 -0.66
CA LEU A 100 -16.57 -10.71 0.32
C LEU A 100 -17.83 -9.86 0.36
N ASP A 101 -18.88 -10.35 -0.29
CA ASP A 101 -20.16 -9.65 -0.43
C ASP A 101 -21.11 -10.02 0.71
N ASN A 102 -21.25 -9.09 1.66
CA ASN A 102 -22.18 -9.19 2.78
C ASN A 102 -23.54 -8.55 2.46
N GLY A 103 -23.76 -8.07 1.24
CA GLY A 103 -24.95 -7.32 0.85
C GLY A 103 -25.03 -5.94 1.52
N ALA A 104 -23.87 -5.38 1.90
CA ALA A 104 -23.76 -4.07 2.50
C ALA A 104 -23.73 -2.96 1.43
N GLU A 105 -24.10 -1.73 1.81
CA GLU A 105 -23.95 -0.55 0.96
C GLU A 105 -22.48 -0.11 0.87
N LYS A 106 -21.70 -0.41 1.90
CA LYS A 106 -20.36 0.12 2.14
C LYS A 106 -19.31 -0.98 2.13
N THR A 107 -18.11 -0.61 1.71
CA THR A 107 -17.01 -1.55 1.45
C THR A 107 -15.73 -1.04 2.10
N ILE A 108 -15.02 -1.92 2.80
CA ILE A 108 -13.67 -1.67 3.30
C ILE A 108 -12.68 -2.34 2.34
N VAL A 109 -11.66 -1.60 1.90
CA VAL A 109 -10.60 -2.13 1.04
C VAL A 109 -9.43 -2.60 1.90
N VAL A 110 -8.94 -3.81 1.64
CA VAL A 110 -7.74 -4.39 2.25
C VAL A 110 -6.77 -4.70 1.13
N GLY A 111 -5.58 -4.09 1.14
CA GLY A 111 -4.67 -4.16 0.01
C GLY A 111 -3.19 -4.26 0.35
N ALA A 112 -2.44 -4.74 -0.64
CA ALA A 112 -0.98 -4.79 -0.72
C ALA A 112 -0.58 -4.96 -2.18
N HIS A 113 0.60 -4.55 -2.60
CA HIS A 113 1.12 -4.96 -3.90
C HIS A 113 1.74 -6.36 -3.84
N TYR A 114 1.65 -7.07 -4.95
CA TYR A 114 2.22 -8.41 -5.11
C TYR A 114 3.33 -8.46 -6.16
N ASP A 115 3.50 -7.41 -6.97
CA ASP A 115 4.67 -7.33 -7.83
C ASP A 115 5.94 -7.04 -7.02
N HIS A 116 7.08 -7.35 -7.61
CA HIS A 116 8.40 -6.91 -7.14
C HIS A 116 9.32 -6.70 -8.35
N LEU A 117 10.63 -6.58 -8.16
CA LEU A 117 11.58 -6.13 -9.18
C LEU A 117 11.92 -7.16 -10.29
N GLY A 118 11.36 -8.36 -10.22
CA GLY A 118 11.62 -9.43 -11.18
C GLY A 118 13.10 -9.81 -11.25
N LYS A 119 13.65 -9.86 -12.47
CA LYS A 119 15.07 -10.12 -12.72
C LYS A 119 15.96 -8.86 -12.74
N GLY A 120 15.53 -7.78 -12.10
CA GLY A 120 16.28 -6.51 -11.98
C GLY A 120 16.31 -5.65 -13.24
N PHE A 121 15.44 -5.91 -14.22
CA PHE A 121 15.35 -5.11 -15.46
C PHE A 121 14.40 -3.91 -15.36
N GLN A 122 13.53 -3.89 -14.36
CA GLN A 122 12.48 -2.89 -14.19
C GLN A 122 12.94 -1.66 -13.38
N GLY A 123 14.21 -1.63 -12.96
CA GLY A 123 14.80 -0.54 -12.19
C GLY A 123 14.82 -0.82 -10.69
N SER A 124 15.12 0.23 -9.91
CA SER A 124 14.99 0.29 -8.44
C SER A 124 15.81 -0.66 -7.57
N SER A 125 16.48 -1.67 -8.16
CA SER A 125 17.35 -2.59 -7.42
C SER A 125 18.50 -1.86 -6.71
N LEU A 126 18.73 -2.22 -5.44
CA LEU A 126 19.86 -1.78 -4.62
C LEU A 126 20.98 -2.82 -4.52
N SER A 127 20.88 -3.95 -5.23
CA SER A 127 21.95 -4.95 -5.31
C SER A 127 23.08 -4.51 -6.24
N PRO A 128 24.36 -4.71 -5.84
CA PRO A 128 25.48 -4.62 -6.77
C PRO A 128 25.34 -5.69 -7.86
N ASP A 129 25.35 -5.28 -9.13
CA ASP A 129 25.21 -6.16 -10.29
C ASP A 129 23.94 -7.04 -10.25
N SER A 130 22.78 -6.39 -10.38
CA SER A 130 21.47 -7.02 -10.23
C SER A 130 20.82 -7.53 -11.52
N LYS A 131 21.44 -7.26 -12.67
CA LYS A 131 20.87 -7.64 -13.97
C LYS A 131 20.78 -9.16 -14.08
N ASN A 132 19.59 -9.64 -14.48
CA ASN A 132 19.30 -11.06 -14.63
C ASN A 132 19.39 -11.87 -13.31
N LYS A 133 19.34 -11.21 -12.15
CA LYS A 133 19.23 -11.86 -10.84
C LYS A 133 17.82 -11.70 -10.29
N ILE A 134 17.31 -12.76 -9.69
CA ILE A 134 15.97 -12.80 -9.14
C ILE A 134 15.93 -11.96 -7.86
N HIS A 135 14.96 -11.07 -7.76
CA HIS A 135 14.63 -10.34 -6.53
C HIS A 135 13.38 -11.01 -5.97
N ASN A 136 13.55 -11.86 -4.96
CA ASN A 136 12.45 -12.68 -4.46
C ASN A 136 11.41 -11.87 -3.71
N GLY A 137 11.78 -10.77 -3.04
CA GLY A 137 10.80 -9.85 -2.46
C GLY A 137 9.95 -10.51 -1.38
N ALA A 138 10.59 -11.17 -0.42
CA ALA A 138 9.90 -11.87 0.66
C ALA A 138 9.22 -10.92 1.64
N ASP A 139 9.91 -9.86 2.07
CA ASP A 139 9.26 -8.80 2.82
C ASP A 139 8.53 -7.85 1.88
N ASP A 140 9.14 -7.54 0.73
CA ASP A 140 8.69 -6.56 -0.26
C ASP A 140 8.20 -7.21 -1.57
N ASN A 141 6.91 -7.48 -1.75
CA ASN A 141 5.86 -7.38 -0.76
C ASN A 141 5.04 -8.68 -0.64
N ALA A 142 5.74 -9.83 -0.66
CA ALA A 142 5.09 -11.11 -0.38
C ALA A 142 4.49 -11.16 1.03
N SER A 143 5.08 -10.46 2.01
CA SER A 143 4.53 -10.34 3.37
C SER A 143 3.17 -9.62 3.39
N GLY A 144 3.05 -8.44 2.78
CA GLY A 144 1.79 -7.69 2.70
C GLY A 144 0.74 -8.44 1.89
N THR A 145 1.13 -9.04 0.76
CA THR A 145 0.23 -9.88 -0.06
C THR A 145 -0.29 -11.06 0.74
N THR A 146 0.58 -11.73 1.50
CA THR A 146 0.18 -12.82 2.40
C THR A 146 -0.78 -12.33 3.47
N GLY A 147 -0.56 -11.12 4.00
CA GLY A 147 -1.50 -10.46 4.89
C GLY A 147 -2.90 -10.27 4.30
N VAL A 148 -3.01 -9.83 3.05
CA VAL A 148 -4.30 -9.74 2.33
C VAL A 148 -4.96 -11.10 2.25
N MET A 149 -4.22 -12.14 1.86
CA MET A 149 -4.74 -13.50 1.72
C MET A 149 -5.25 -14.06 3.06
N GLU A 150 -4.48 -13.94 4.13
CA GLU A 150 -4.87 -14.46 5.44
C GLU A 150 -6.02 -13.66 6.07
N LEU A 151 -6.09 -12.34 5.86
CA LEU A 151 -7.23 -11.53 6.28
C LEU A 151 -8.49 -11.93 5.48
N ALA A 152 -8.35 -12.20 4.19
CA ALA A 152 -9.46 -12.71 3.38
C ALA A 152 -9.99 -14.04 3.92
N LYS A 153 -9.10 -14.97 4.28
CA LYS A 153 -9.46 -16.23 4.93
C LYS A 153 -10.11 -16.01 6.29
N TYR A 154 -9.58 -15.07 7.10
CA TYR A 154 -10.14 -14.72 8.40
C TYR A 154 -11.61 -14.31 8.27
N PHE A 155 -11.91 -13.32 7.42
CA PHE A 155 -13.27 -12.82 7.29
C PHE A 155 -14.21 -13.79 6.55
N ALA A 156 -13.71 -14.56 5.59
CA ALA A 156 -14.53 -15.56 4.89
C ALA A 156 -14.95 -16.75 5.78
N GLU A 157 -14.15 -17.11 6.79
CA GLU A 157 -14.35 -18.32 7.60
C GLU A 157 -14.77 -18.04 9.07
N ASN A 158 -14.89 -16.77 9.48
CA ASN A 158 -15.20 -16.41 10.88
C ASN A 158 -16.66 -16.70 11.30
N ASN A 159 -17.53 -17.10 10.37
CA ASN A 159 -18.97 -17.33 10.58
C ASN A 159 -19.74 -16.10 11.10
N VAL A 160 -19.26 -14.90 10.77
CA VAL A 160 -19.92 -13.62 11.03
C VAL A 160 -20.38 -13.07 9.69
N LYS A 161 -21.53 -12.37 9.70
CA LYS A 161 -21.93 -11.54 8.58
C LYS A 161 -21.65 -10.10 8.96
N GLU A 162 -20.60 -9.54 8.38
CA GLU A 162 -20.16 -8.17 8.68
C GLU A 162 -21.12 -7.13 8.10
N ARG A 163 -21.04 -5.91 8.63
CA ARG A 163 -21.87 -4.78 8.21
C ARG A 163 -21.36 -4.11 6.95
N HIS A 164 -20.09 -4.32 6.60
CA HIS A 164 -19.46 -3.90 5.36
C HIS A 164 -19.19 -5.10 4.47
N ASN A 165 -19.08 -4.84 3.17
CA ASN A 165 -18.37 -5.73 2.27
C ASN A 165 -16.86 -5.54 2.47
N TYR A 166 -16.07 -6.55 2.11
CA TYR A 166 -14.61 -6.41 2.05
C TYR A 166 -14.12 -6.64 0.62
N LEU A 167 -13.35 -5.67 0.11
CA LEU A 167 -12.66 -5.80 -1.16
C LEU A 167 -11.18 -6.05 -0.89
N PHE A 168 -10.74 -7.27 -1.19
CA PHE A 168 -9.34 -7.69 -1.08
C PHE A 168 -8.65 -7.44 -2.42
N ILE A 169 -7.56 -6.68 -2.41
CA ILE A 169 -6.84 -6.32 -3.63
C ILE A 169 -5.35 -6.59 -3.49
N ALA A 170 -4.81 -7.35 -4.44
CA ALA A 170 -3.37 -7.45 -4.67
C ALA A 170 -3.01 -6.58 -5.88
N PHE A 171 -2.26 -5.49 -5.67
CA PHE A 171 -1.89 -4.55 -6.73
C PHE A 171 -0.64 -5.01 -7.50
N SER A 172 -0.60 -4.74 -8.80
CA SER A 172 0.63 -4.87 -9.60
C SER A 172 1.12 -3.48 -10.03
N GLY A 173 2.39 -3.34 -10.39
CA GLY A 173 2.98 -2.10 -10.87
C GLY A 173 3.22 -1.06 -9.78
N GLU A 174 3.26 -1.46 -8.51
CA GLU A 174 3.61 -0.57 -7.40
C GLU A 174 5.05 -0.06 -7.57
N GLU A 175 5.97 -0.98 -7.86
CA GLU A 175 7.41 -0.75 -8.04
C GLU A 175 7.75 0.17 -9.22
N LEU A 176 6.76 0.36 -10.10
CA LEU A 176 6.83 1.24 -11.27
C LEU A 176 6.14 2.60 -11.03
N GLY A 177 5.80 2.91 -9.78
CA GLY A 177 5.14 4.14 -9.38
C GLY A 177 3.62 4.00 -9.23
N LEU A 178 3.16 3.01 -8.47
CA LEU A 178 1.76 2.84 -8.04
C LEU A 178 0.77 2.63 -9.19
N ILE A 179 1.21 2.03 -10.31
CA ILE A 179 0.43 1.97 -11.55
C ILE A 179 -0.89 1.22 -11.34
N GLY A 180 -0.88 0.07 -10.65
CA GLY A 180 -2.06 -0.74 -10.44
C GLY A 180 -3.09 -0.08 -9.52
N SER A 181 -2.67 0.47 -8.38
CA SER A 181 -3.60 1.16 -7.47
C SER A 181 -4.14 2.45 -8.07
N LYS A 182 -3.31 3.21 -8.82
CA LYS A 182 -3.77 4.37 -9.60
C LYS A 182 -4.79 3.96 -10.65
N HIS A 183 -4.52 2.89 -11.38
CA HIS A 183 -5.47 2.35 -12.36
C HIS A 183 -6.80 1.97 -11.70
N PHE A 184 -6.76 1.28 -10.56
CA PHE A 184 -7.97 0.90 -9.83
C PHE A 184 -8.77 2.15 -9.42
N THR A 185 -8.13 3.17 -8.85
CA THR A 185 -8.87 4.35 -8.38
C THR A 185 -9.31 5.29 -9.49
N GLU A 186 -8.74 5.18 -10.70
CA GLU A 186 -9.21 5.90 -11.89
C GLU A 186 -10.31 5.16 -12.65
N LYS A 187 -10.28 3.82 -12.64
CA LYS A 187 -11.23 2.95 -13.32
C LYS A 187 -11.73 1.85 -12.36
N PRO A 188 -12.47 2.24 -11.32
CA PRO A 188 -12.80 1.34 -10.23
C PRO A 188 -13.84 0.31 -10.67
N THR A 189 -13.71 -0.90 -10.16
CA THR A 189 -14.67 -1.99 -10.41
C THR A 189 -15.85 -1.99 -9.43
N ILE A 190 -15.78 -1.13 -8.39
CA ILE A 190 -16.87 -0.79 -7.49
C ILE A 190 -17.01 0.74 -7.39
N PRO A 191 -18.16 1.31 -7.00
CA PRO A 191 -18.28 2.75 -6.83
C PRO A 191 -17.32 3.28 -5.74
N LEU A 192 -16.46 4.26 -6.04
CA LEU A 192 -15.51 4.80 -5.04
C LEU A 192 -16.21 5.39 -3.81
N ASN A 193 -17.40 5.98 -3.97
CA ASN A 193 -18.19 6.52 -2.86
C ASN A 193 -18.78 5.43 -1.93
N SER A 194 -18.72 4.15 -2.33
CA SER A 194 -19.03 3.01 -1.47
C SER A 194 -17.87 2.62 -0.56
N ILE A 195 -16.65 3.13 -0.81
CA ILE A 195 -15.46 2.76 -0.04
C ILE A 195 -15.39 3.61 1.24
N SER A 196 -15.43 2.94 2.40
CA SER A 196 -15.35 3.56 3.73
C SER A 196 -13.91 3.86 4.16
N GLY A 197 -12.95 3.09 3.65
CA GLY A 197 -11.54 3.28 3.92
C GLY A 197 -10.69 2.19 3.25
N MET A 198 -9.39 2.43 3.19
CA MET A 198 -8.41 1.51 2.65
C MET A 198 -7.31 1.22 3.67
N ILE A 199 -7.12 -0.05 3.98
CA ILE A 199 -6.06 -0.56 4.85
C ILE A 199 -4.99 -1.19 3.96
N ASN A 200 -3.78 -0.62 3.98
CA ASN A 200 -2.65 -1.08 3.19
C ASN A 200 -1.62 -1.83 4.04
N MET A 201 -1.01 -2.85 3.46
CA MET A 201 0.11 -3.57 4.05
C MET A 201 1.27 -3.56 3.06
N ASP A 202 2.43 -3.17 3.58
CA ASP A 202 3.65 -3.08 2.80
C ASP A 202 4.80 -3.44 3.74
N MET A 203 5.56 -4.48 3.41
CA MET A 203 6.71 -4.93 4.21
C MET A 203 6.37 -5.10 5.70
N ILE A 204 5.51 -6.07 5.99
CA ILE A 204 5.02 -6.40 7.34
C ILE A 204 5.70 -7.63 7.96
N GLY A 205 6.68 -8.21 7.29
CA GLY A 205 7.37 -9.44 7.67
C GLY A 205 8.64 -9.23 8.49
N ARG A 206 9.16 -8.00 8.63
CA ARG A 206 10.46 -7.73 9.28
C ARG A 206 10.34 -7.02 10.64
N LEU A 207 9.28 -7.30 11.38
CA LEU A 207 9.04 -6.72 12.71
C LEU A 207 10.25 -6.90 13.64
N ASP A 208 10.68 -5.78 14.21
CA ASP A 208 11.66 -5.67 15.29
C ASP A 208 10.96 -5.04 16.50
N ASP A 209 10.78 -5.78 17.60
CA ASP A 209 10.07 -5.31 18.80
C ASP A 209 10.71 -4.08 19.47
N SER A 210 11.98 -3.78 19.17
CA SER A 210 12.64 -2.56 19.66
C SER A 210 12.14 -1.32 18.91
N ARG A 211 11.95 -1.44 17.59
CA ARG A 211 11.51 -0.37 16.67
C ARG A 211 9.99 -0.27 16.56
N GLY A 212 9.29 -1.41 16.55
CA GLY A 212 7.85 -1.49 16.33
C GLY A 212 7.47 -1.38 14.85
N ILE A 213 6.22 -0.99 14.62
CA ILE A 213 5.66 -0.71 13.28
C ILE A 213 5.53 0.79 13.03
N ILE A 214 5.49 1.18 11.77
CA ILE A 214 5.15 2.52 11.31
C ILE A 214 3.70 2.47 10.81
N VAL A 215 2.88 3.38 11.32
CA VAL A 215 1.48 3.55 10.92
C VAL A 215 1.34 4.87 10.16
N SER A 216 1.33 4.79 8.83
CA SER A 216 1.11 5.94 7.95
C SER A 216 -0.37 6.14 7.63
N GLY A 217 -0.76 7.32 7.14
CA GLY A 217 -2.18 7.65 6.93
C GLY A 217 -2.92 8.07 8.19
N TRP A 218 -2.24 8.21 9.33
CA TRP A 218 -2.87 8.45 10.63
C TRP A 218 -3.75 9.72 10.67
N GLY A 219 -3.37 10.74 9.91
CA GLY A 219 -4.08 12.02 9.85
C GLY A 219 -5.27 12.04 8.88
N THR A 220 -5.54 10.92 8.20
CA THR A 220 -6.61 10.85 7.20
C THR A 220 -7.98 10.56 7.81
N SER A 221 -8.03 10.10 9.06
CA SER A 221 -9.26 9.95 9.82
C SER A 221 -9.00 9.90 11.33
N PRO A 222 -9.84 10.54 12.17
CA PRO A 222 -9.71 10.45 13.63
C PRO A 222 -9.97 9.02 14.16
N VAL A 223 -10.64 8.17 13.39
CA VAL A 223 -10.97 6.80 13.82
C VAL A 223 -9.71 5.96 14.08
N TRP A 224 -8.61 6.21 13.37
CA TRP A 224 -7.33 5.51 13.56
C TRP A 224 -6.80 5.68 14.98
N GLY A 225 -6.84 6.90 15.50
CA GLY A 225 -6.41 7.21 16.87
C GLY A 225 -7.34 6.69 17.95
N LYS A 226 -8.60 6.39 17.61
CA LYS A 226 -9.55 5.75 18.52
C LYS A 226 -9.30 4.24 18.63
N LEU A 227 -9.03 3.56 17.51
CA LEU A 227 -9.06 2.09 17.44
C LEU A 227 -7.67 1.44 17.60
N ILE A 228 -6.64 2.00 16.97
CA ILE A 228 -5.32 1.36 16.86
C ILE A 228 -4.58 1.23 18.22
N PRO A 229 -4.59 2.22 19.14
CA PRO A 229 -3.78 2.13 20.37
C PRO A 229 -4.05 0.90 21.23
N ASP A 230 -5.33 0.58 21.47
CA ASP A 230 -5.70 -0.58 22.30
C ASP A 230 -5.41 -1.91 21.60
N LEU A 231 -5.59 -1.96 20.27
CA LEU A 231 -5.24 -3.12 19.46
C LEU A 231 -3.74 -3.39 19.45
N ALA A 232 -2.92 -2.35 19.27
CA ALA A 232 -1.47 -2.45 19.33
C ALA A 232 -1.00 -2.91 20.71
N LYS A 233 -1.56 -2.34 21.78
CA LYS A 233 -1.29 -2.76 23.16
C LYS A 233 -1.63 -4.24 23.38
N LYS A 234 -2.77 -4.72 22.88
CA LYS A 234 -3.19 -6.12 22.99
C LYS A 234 -2.19 -7.08 22.33
N GLN A 235 -1.56 -6.66 21.23
CA GLN A 235 -0.54 -7.43 20.52
C GLN A 235 0.89 -7.14 20.99
N ASN A 236 1.07 -6.35 22.05
CA ASN A 236 2.37 -5.87 22.55
C ASN A 236 3.22 -5.18 21.46
N LEU A 237 2.59 -4.49 20.51
CA LEU A 237 3.25 -3.81 19.40
C LEU A 237 3.54 -2.35 19.77
N LYS A 238 4.82 -1.96 19.66
CA LYS A 238 5.19 -0.54 19.60
C LYS A 238 4.85 0.00 18.22
N TYR A 239 4.53 1.28 18.15
CA TYR A 239 4.32 1.93 16.85
C TYR A 239 4.74 3.40 16.88
N THR A 240 5.13 3.90 15.72
CA THR A 240 5.21 5.34 15.42
C THR A 240 4.10 5.69 14.43
N ILE A 241 3.72 6.98 14.41
CA ILE A 241 2.67 7.46 13.52
C ILE A 241 3.25 8.44 12.51
N ASP A 242 2.79 8.31 11.28
CA ASP A 242 2.92 9.32 10.23
C ASP A 242 1.50 9.74 9.82
N SER A 243 1.18 11.01 10.03
CA SER A 243 -0.13 11.55 9.68
C SER A 243 -0.35 11.67 8.17
N SER A 244 0.68 11.61 7.32
CA SER A 244 0.57 11.80 5.88
C SER A 244 -0.33 10.74 5.25
N GLY A 245 -1.28 11.17 4.43
CA GLY A 245 -2.03 10.26 3.55
C GLY A 245 -1.29 9.90 2.26
N VAL A 246 -0.11 10.49 2.04
CA VAL A 246 0.76 10.24 0.88
C VAL A 246 2.06 9.59 1.37
N GLY A 247 2.41 8.46 0.78
CA GLY A 247 3.65 7.74 0.96
C GLY A 247 4.04 6.95 -0.30
N ALA A 248 5.16 6.24 -0.24
CA ALA A 248 5.64 5.39 -1.34
C ALA A 248 4.97 4.01 -1.27
N SER A 249 3.64 3.97 -1.42
CA SER A 249 2.85 2.72 -1.51
C SER A 249 1.40 3.02 -1.93
N ASP A 250 0.61 1.96 -2.15
CA ASP A 250 -0.70 1.99 -2.82
C ASP A 250 -1.79 2.82 -2.12
N HIS A 251 -1.73 2.99 -0.80
CA HIS A 251 -2.68 3.82 -0.04
C HIS A 251 -2.77 5.25 -0.58
N THR A 252 -1.68 5.78 -1.14
CA THR A 252 -1.63 7.11 -1.75
C THR A 252 -2.68 7.28 -2.84
N SER A 253 -2.86 6.26 -3.69
CA SER A 253 -3.83 6.29 -4.79
C SER A 253 -5.27 6.47 -4.31
N PHE A 254 -5.59 5.96 -3.12
CA PHE A 254 -6.91 6.08 -2.48
C PHE A 254 -7.08 7.41 -1.75
N TYR A 255 -6.05 7.84 -1.01
CA TYR A 255 -6.05 9.14 -0.33
C TYR A 255 -6.33 10.30 -1.31
N LEU A 256 -5.74 10.25 -2.51
CA LEU A 256 -5.97 11.23 -3.58
C LEU A 256 -7.41 11.26 -4.12
N LYS A 257 -8.22 10.25 -3.78
CA LYS A 257 -9.67 10.23 -4.06
C LYS A 257 -10.53 10.60 -2.85
N ASN A 258 -9.92 11.19 -1.81
CA ASN A 258 -10.56 11.54 -0.54
C ASN A 258 -11.11 10.33 0.22
N ILE A 259 -10.43 9.18 0.12
CA ILE A 259 -10.75 7.99 0.90
C ILE A 259 -9.82 7.95 2.12
N PRO A 260 -10.35 7.70 3.34
CA PRO A 260 -9.53 7.47 4.52
C PRO A 260 -8.58 6.29 4.33
N VAL A 261 -7.31 6.44 4.68
CA VAL A 261 -6.32 5.37 4.51
C VAL A 261 -5.45 5.18 5.75
N VAL A 262 -5.00 3.94 5.95
CA VAL A 262 -3.96 3.63 6.93
C VAL A 262 -3.06 2.54 6.36
N GLN A 263 -1.74 2.72 6.50
CA GLN A 263 -0.75 1.74 6.10
C GLN A 263 0.00 1.20 7.32
N PHE A 264 0.26 -0.11 7.29
CA PHE A 264 1.14 -0.80 8.22
C PHE A 264 2.45 -1.17 7.53
N PHE A 265 3.57 -0.80 8.15
CA PHE A 265 4.93 -1.02 7.64
C PHE A 265 5.87 -1.36 8.79
N THR A 266 6.83 -2.28 8.60
CA THR A 266 7.83 -2.60 9.64
C THR A 266 9.12 -1.77 9.57
N GLY A 267 9.21 -0.87 8.58
CA GLY A 267 10.38 -0.04 8.35
C GLY A 267 11.38 -0.68 7.40
N GLY A 268 12.27 0.12 6.83
CA GLY A 268 13.32 -0.37 5.95
C GLY A 268 14.31 -1.31 6.67
N HIS A 269 14.96 -2.16 5.87
CA HIS A 269 16.04 -3.05 6.30
C HIS A 269 17.12 -3.17 5.21
N GLY A 270 18.23 -3.82 5.55
CA GLY A 270 19.41 -3.92 4.68
C GLY A 270 19.21 -4.72 3.39
N ASP A 271 18.11 -5.46 3.26
CA ASP A 271 17.78 -6.33 2.13
C ASP A 271 16.72 -5.71 1.18
N TYR A 272 16.18 -4.54 1.52
CA TYR A 272 15.20 -3.84 0.71
C TYR A 272 15.70 -3.64 -0.74
N HIS A 273 14.86 -3.98 -1.72
CA HIS A 273 15.17 -3.96 -3.16
C HIS A 273 16.45 -4.73 -3.53
N LYS A 274 16.80 -5.79 -2.79
CA LYS A 274 17.96 -6.63 -3.08
C LYS A 274 17.55 -8.07 -3.32
N ILE A 275 18.43 -8.77 -4.03
CA ILE A 275 18.34 -10.23 -4.27
C ILE A 275 18.36 -11.06 -2.98
N SER A 276 18.61 -10.45 -1.82
CA SER A 276 18.66 -11.10 -0.51
C SER A 276 17.40 -10.92 0.33
N ASP A 277 16.35 -10.28 -0.21
CA ASP A 277 15.04 -10.24 0.44
C ASP A 277 14.32 -11.59 0.26
N ASP A 278 14.72 -12.55 1.09
CA ASP A 278 14.34 -13.96 1.01
C ASP A 278 13.52 -14.44 2.24
N PRO A 279 12.73 -15.53 2.11
CA PRO A 279 11.82 -15.99 3.16
C PRO A 279 12.48 -16.34 4.51
N ASP A 280 13.76 -16.71 4.53
CA ASP A 280 14.48 -17.01 5.78
C ASP A 280 14.66 -15.76 6.67
N LYS A 281 14.45 -14.57 6.12
CA LYS A 281 14.53 -13.29 6.83
C LYS A 281 13.23 -12.91 7.55
N ILE A 282 12.12 -13.57 7.26
CA ILE A 282 10.81 -13.17 7.76
C ILE A 282 10.62 -13.58 9.23
N ASN A 283 10.12 -12.63 10.02
CA ASN A 283 9.63 -12.82 11.37
C ASN A 283 8.12 -13.11 11.34
N TYR A 284 7.78 -14.37 11.08
CA TYR A 284 6.38 -14.81 10.89
C TYR A 284 5.51 -14.61 12.15
N GLU A 285 6.09 -14.75 13.33
CA GLU A 285 5.42 -14.50 14.62
C GLU A 285 5.10 -13.00 14.78
N GLY A 286 6.01 -12.13 14.32
CA GLY A 286 5.78 -10.69 14.27
C GLY A 286 4.69 -10.31 13.28
N GLU A 287 4.74 -10.87 12.07
CA GLU A 287 3.71 -10.67 11.05
C GLU A 287 2.33 -11.12 11.53
N ALA A 288 2.22 -12.30 12.16
CA ALA A 288 0.97 -12.81 12.74
C ALA A 288 0.37 -11.85 13.79
N ARG A 289 1.21 -11.17 14.59
CA ARG A 289 0.78 -10.14 15.56
C ARG A 289 0.27 -8.89 14.86
N ILE A 290 0.91 -8.46 13.77
CA ILE A 290 0.46 -7.33 12.94
C ILE A 290 -0.89 -7.67 12.31
N LEU A 291 -1.07 -8.86 11.72
CA LEU A 291 -2.35 -9.29 11.18
C LEU A 291 -3.44 -9.38 12.27
N SER A 292 -3.08 -9.79 13.48
CA SER A 292 -4.02 -9.79 14.62
C SER A 292 -4.47 -8.37 15.02
N LEU A 293 -3.59 -7.37 14.89
CA LEU A 293 -3.95 -5.96 15.05
C LEU A 293 -4.90 -5.53 13.92
N ILE A 294 -4.56 -5.83 12.66
CA ILE A 294 -5.32 -5.40 11.49
C ILE A 294 -6.71 -6.05 11.45
N ALA A 295 -6.83 -7.34 11.74
CA ALA A 295 -8.12 -8.03 11.87
C ALA A 295 -8.99 -7.40 12.96
N GLY A 296 -8.38 -7.03 14.10
CA GLY A 296 -9.08 -6.31 15.16
C GLY A 296 -9.52 -4.91 14.73
N LEU A 297 -8.70 -4.21 13.95
CA LEU A 297 -9.01 -2.89 13.39
C LEU A 297 -10.20 -3.01 12.44
N LEU A 298 -10.14 -3.91 11.45
CA LEU A 298 -11.21 -4.18 10.49
C LEU A 298 -12.51 -4.59 11.17
N THR A 299 -12.44 -5.41 12.22
CA THR A 299 -13.60 -5.81 13.03
C THR A 299 -14.20 -4.62 13.78
N GLN A 300 -13.38 -3.72 14.32
CA GLN A 300 -13.88 -2.53 15.03
C GLN A 300 -14.47 -1.50 14.06
N LEU A 301 -13.79 -1.24 12.93
CA LEU A 301 -14.31 -0.44 11.82
C LEU A 301 -15.68 -0.94 11.37
N ASP A 302 -15.84 -2.25 11.21
CA ASP A 302 -17.11 -2.85 10.81
C ASP A 302 -18.24 -2.55 11.81
N ASN A 303 -17.90 -2.49 13.10
CA ASN A 303 -18.85 -2.24 14.16
C ASN A 303 -19.13 -0.75 14.41
N GLU A 304 -18.31 0.16 13.88
CA GLU A 304 -18.57 1.59 13.98
C GLU A 304 -19.91 1.93 13.30
N THR A 305 -20.73 2.74 13.96
CA THR A 305 -22.04 3.16 13.43
C THR A 305 -21.94 4.37 12.51
N THR A 306 -20.75 4.94 12.40
CA THR A 306 -20.46 6.13 11.59
C THR A 306 -19.26 5.85 10.72
N GLU A 307 -19.39 6.16 9.44
CA GLU A 307 -18.30 6.06 8.45
C GLU A 307 -17.04 6.78 8.94
N PRO A 308 -15.84 6.23 8.64
CA PRO A 308 -14.60 6.95 8.83
C PRO A 308 -14.64 8.31 8.14
N GLU A 309 -14.52 9.39 8.91
CA GLU A 309 -14.44 10.73 8.36
C GLU A 309 -13.13 10.88 7.60
N PHE A 310 -13.20 11.33 6.34
CA PHE A 310 -12.01 11.75 5.61
C PHE A 310 -11.57 13.13 6.07
N VAL A 311 -10.34 13.20 6.53
CA VAL A 311 -9.64 14.45 6.83
C VAL A 311 -8.48 14.58 5.85
N THR A 312 -8.34 15.76 5.25
CA THR A 312 -7.10 16.07 4.53
C THR A 312 -5.96 16.09 5.54
N ALA A 313 -5.11 15.07 5.48
CA ALA A 313 -3.97 14.95 6.36
C ALA A 313 -3.10 16.21 6.26
N GLY A 314 -2.92 16.92 7.38
CA GLY A 314 -1.90 17.94 7.48
C GLY A 314 -0.54 17.28 7.32
N ASN A 315 0.26 17.72 6.34
CA ASN A 315 1.59 17.16 6.04
C ASN A 315 2.48 17.18 7.31
N PRO A 316 2.79 16.02 7.93
CA PRO A 316 3.52 15.93 9.19
C PRO A 316 5.04 15.83 9.01
N HIS A 317 5.60 16.24 7.86
CA HIS A 317 7.05 16.45 7.69
C HIS A 317 7.64 17.55 8.62
N SER A 318 7.02 17.81 9.77
CA SER A 318 7.55 18.55 10.91
C SER A 318 7.91 17.65 12.11
N GLY A 319 8.03 16.32 11.95
CA GLY A 319 8.41 15.43 13.06
C GLY A 319 9.15 14.16 12.68
N ALA A 320 10.48 14.20 12.86
CA ALA A 320 11.42 13.10 13.10
C ALA A 320 11.53 11.90 12.11
N THR A 321 12.63 11.92 11.36
CA THR A 321 13.35 10.77 10.74
C THR A 321 12.92 10.27 9.36
N THR A 322 12.91 11.17 8.38
CA THR A 322 13.45 10.90 7.04
C THR A 322 14.45 12.01 6.73
N SER A 323 15.54 11.71 6.02
CA SER A 323 16.59 12.63 5.53
C SER A 323 16.33 14.12 5.79
N ASN A 324 17.20 14.79 6.54
CA ASN A 324 17.16 16.20 7.01
C ASN A 324 16.88 17.27 5.93
N PHE A 325 15.77 17.20 5.20
CA PHE A 325 15.33 18.24 4.30
C PHE A 325 14.70 19.33 5.17
N LYS A 326 15.43 20.44 5.33
CA LYS A 326 14.97 21.60 6.10
C LYS A 326 13.88 22.39 5.37
N VAL A 327 13.64 22.03 4.12
CA VAL A 327 12.76 22.71 3.16
C VAL A 327 11.97 21.72 2.33
N THR A 328 10.84 22.18 1.78
CA THR A 328 10.05 21.42 0.80
C THR A 328 9.49 22.37 -0.24
N LEU A 329 9.31 21.88 -1.47
CA LEU A 329 8.58 22.63 -2.50
C LEU A 329 7.05 22.48 -2.34
N GLY A 330 6.58 21.43 -1.64
CA GLY A 330 5.17 21.08 -1.55
C GLY A 330 4.58 20.56 -2.86
N VAL A 331 5.38 19.84 -3.64
CA VAL A 331 4.95 19.11 -4.84
C VAL A 331 4.91 17.62 -4.54
N MET A 332 4.04 16.91 -5.26
CA MET A 332 4.04 15.47 -5.34
C MET A 332 4.68 15.07 -6.68
N PRO A 333 5.84 14.40 -6.66
CA PRO A 333 6.43 13.85 -7.87
C PRO A 333 5.54 12.79 -8.52
N ASP A 334 5.55 12.76 -9.85
CA ASP A 334 5.12 11.62 -10.64
C ASP A 334 6.27 10.61 -10.66
N TYR A 335 6.20 9.60 -9.80
CA TYR A 335 7.21 8.55 -9.69
C TYR A 335 7.22 7.60 -10.90
N SER A 336 6.17 7.62 -11.73
CA SER A 336 6.08 6.84 -12.96
C SER A 336 6.71 7.55 -14.17
N TYR A 337 7.17 8.79 -14.00
CA TYR A 337 7.77 9.57 -15.08
C TYR A 337 9.21 9.12 -15.38
N THR A 338 9.41 8.56 -16.57
CA THR A 338 10.72 8.08 -17.03
C THR A 338 11.50 9.10 -17.88
N GLY A 339 10.99 10.33 -18.03
CA GLY A 339 11.65 11.39 -18.79
C GLY A 339 12.66 12.18 -17.95
N LYS A 340 13.42 13.08 -18.58
CA LYS A 340 14.37 13.95 -17.87
C LYS A 340 13.59 15.02 -17.07
N GLY A 341 13.82 15.08 -15.77
CA GLY A 341 13.21 16.07 -14.86
C GLY A 341 12.28 15.45 -13.82
N LEU A 342 11.74 16.30 -12.96
CA LEU A 342 10.75 15.93 -11.95
C LEU A 342 9.37 16.32 -12.45
N LYS A 343 8.63 15.37 -13.00
CA LYS A 343 7.23 15.59 -13.34
C LYS A 343 6.39 15.67 -12.06
N ILE A 344 5.44 16.59 -12.05
CA ILE A 344 4.62 16.93 -10.88
C ILE A 344 3.23 16.33 -11.06
N ASP A 345 2.86 15.37 -10.23
CA ASP A 345 1.52 14.78 -10.21
C ASP A 345 0.55 15.62 -9.38
N GLY A 346 1.05 16.33 -8.36
CA GLY A 346 0.21 17.16 -7.48
C GLY A 346 0.95 18.34 -6.87
N VAL A 347 0.20 19.38 -6.49
CA VAL A 347 0.74 20.55 -5.80
C VAL A 347 -0.09 20.81 -4.54
N SER A 348 0.58 20.92 -3.40
CA SER A 348 -0.07 21.17 -2.10
C SER A 348 -0.45 22.64 -1.94
N LYS A 349 -1.66 22.88 -1.45
CA LYS A 349 -2.18 24.24 -1.19
C LYS A 349 -1.33 25.00 -0.17
N GLY A 350 -1.08 26.28 -0.42
CA GLY A 350 -0.33 27.21 0.43
C GLY A 350 1.18 27.00 0.46
N ARG A 351 1.72 26.05 -0.33
CA ARG A 351 3.14 25.68 -0.33
C ARG A 351 3.96 26.43 -1.40
N PRO A 352 5.30 26.39 -1.33
CA PRO A 352 6.17 27.16 -2.24
C PRO A 352 5.88 26.97 -3.73
N ALA A 353 5.61 25.74 -4.19
CA ALA A 353 5.26 25.49 -5.59
C ALA A 353 3.97 26.18 -6.02
N GLU A 354 2.89 26.06 -5.24
CA GLU A 354 1.61 26.70 -5.58
C GLU A 354 1.77 28.22 -5.64
N LYS A 355 2.47 28.81 -4.65
CA LYS A 355 2.76 30.25 -4.60
C LYS A 355 3.61 30.72 -5.78
N ALA A 356 4.50 29.86 -6.28
CA ALA A 356 5.31 30.11 -7.46
C ALA A 356 4.58 29.82 -8.79
N GLY A 357 3.32 29.34 -8.73
CA GLY A 357 2.50 29.05 -9.90
C GLY A 357 2.84 27.74 -10.62
N ILE A 358 3.54 26.82 -9.96
CA ILE A 358 3.78 25.45 -10.44
C ILE A 358 2.47 24.66 -10.27
N LEU A 359 2.12 23.84 -11.27
CA LEU A 359 0.89 23.08 -11.35
C LEU A 359 1.17 21.58 -11.56
N SER A 360 0.15 20.75 -11.32
CA SER A 360 0.17 19.35 -11.78
C SER A 360 0.34 19.30 -13.31
N GLY A 361 1.13 18.34 -13.77
CA GLY A 361 1.54 18.15 -15.16
C GLY A 361 2.81 18.91 -15.58
N ASP A 362 3.33 19.83 -14.75
CA ASP A 362 4.61 20.48 -15.01
C ASP A 362 5.79 19.50 -14.81
N VAL A 363 6.92 19.74 -15.49
CA VAL A 363 8.16 18.99 -15.31
C VAL A 363 9.28 19.94 -14.90
N ILE A 364 9.73 19.87 -13.64
CA ILE A 364 10.84 20.70 -13.17
C ILE A 364 12.15 20.14 -13.72
N ILE A 365 12.89 20.96 -14.45
CA ILE A 365 14.14 20.59 -15.12
C ILE A 365 15.36 21.25 -14.47
N LYS A 366 15.16 22.28 -13.65
CA LYS A 366 16.22 22.97 -12.91
C LYS A 366 15.70 23.56 -11.61
N LEU A 367 16.47 23.48 -10.53
CA LEU A 367 16.15 24.09 -9.25
C LEU A 367 17.43 24.60 -8.58
N ALA A 368 17.40 25.82 -8.03
CA ALA A 368 18.56 26.42 -7.37
C ALA A 368 19.83 26.50 -8.23
N GLY A 369 19.68 26.56 -9.55
CA GLY A 369 20.80 26.60 -10.49
C GLY A 369 21.35 25.22 -10.87
N GLU A 370 20.86 24.14 -10.27
CA GLU A 370 21.25 22.75 -10.54
C GLU A 370 20.21 22.07 -11.46
N GLU A 371 20.68 21.27 -12.43
CA GLU A 371 19.79 20.49 -13.30
C GLU A 371 19.13 19.36 -12.53
N ILE A 372 17.86 19.10 -12.84
CA ILE A 372 17.11 17.96 -12.33
C ILE A 372 16.94 16.99 -13.49
N GLY A 373 17.61 15.85 -13.43
CA GLY A 373 17.41 14.74 -14.36
C GLY A 373 16.44 13.70 -13.81
N THR A 374 16.45 13.48 -12.50
CA THR A 374 15.68 12.47 -11.78
C THR A 374 15.14 13.03 -10.45
N ILE A 375 14.29 12.27 -9.79
CA ILE A 375 13.79 12.61 -8.46
C ILE A 375 14.89 12.70 -7.39
N TYR A 376 15.96 11.93 -7.52
CA TYR A 376 17.06 11.96 -6.58
C TYR A 376 17.83 13.28 -6.62
N ASP A 377 17.99 13.87 -7.81
CA ASP A 377 18.61 15.19 -7.98
C ASP A 377 17.79 16.27 -7.25
N TYR A 378 16.46 16.20 -7.37
CA TYR A 378 15.56 17.10 -6.64
C TYR A 378 15.71 16.95 -5.12
N MET A 379 15.77 15.72 -4.62
CA MET A 379 15.98 15.46 -3.19
C MET A 379 17.33 16.02 -2.73
N GLU A 380 18.41 15.79 -3.47
CA GLU A 380 19.74 16.30 -3.14
C GLU A 380 19.75 17.84 -3.04
N ILE A 381 19.10 18.52 -3.98
CA ILE A 381 19.00 19.99 -3.99
C ILE A 381 18.26 20.48 -2.75
N LEU A 382 17.15 19.87 -2.35
CA LEU A 382 16.45 20.26 -1.12
C LEU A 382 17.33 20.10 0.14
N GLY A 383 18.22 19.11 0.15
CA GLY A 383 19.15 18.86 1.27
C GLY A 383 20.15 20.00 1.51
N LYS A 384 20.41 20.81 0.48
CA LYS A 384 21.39 21.92 0.51
C LYS A 384 20.80 23.26 0.95
N HIS A 385 19.48 23.33 1.19
CA HIS A 385 18.76 24.60 1.31
C HIS A 385 18.06 24.80 2.67
N GLU A 386 17.85 26.06 3.03
CA GLU A 386 17.26 26.49 4.30
C GLU A 386 15.91 27.21 4.10
N LYS A 387 15.04 27.13 5.11
CA LYS A 387 13.72 27.78 5.08
C LYS A 387 13.86 29.29 4.88
N GLY A 388 13.04 29.86 3.99
CA GLY A 388 13.07 31.28 3.65
C GLY A 388 14.08 31.64 2.55
N GLN A 389 14.95 30.70 2.12
CA GLN A 389 15.83 30.91 0.98
C GLN A 389 15.02 30.97 -0.31
N GLN A 390 15.29 31.97 -1.13
CA GLN A 390 14.67 32.12 -2.44
C GLN A 390 15.60 31.59 -3.53
N VAL A 391 15.08 30.68 -4.36
CA VAL A 391 15.80 30.04 -5.46
C VAL A 391 15.00 30.17 -6.75
N ASP A 392 15.71 30.04 -7.87
CA ASP A 392 15.05 29.93 -9.18
C ASP A 392 14.65 28.47 -9.43
N ALA A 393 13.45 28.26 -9.99
CA ALA A 393 12.98 26.98 -10.51
C ALA A 393 12.62 27.15 -11.99
N GLU A 394 13.11 26.23 -12.83
CA GLU A 394 12.75 26.17 -14.25
C GLU A 394 11.98 24.87 -14.51
N PHE A 395 10.83 24.99 -15.15
CA PHE A 395 9.94 23.86 -15.43
C PHE A 395 9.31 23.97 -16.81
N MET A 396 8.99 22.82 -17.39
CA MET A 396 8.25 22.71 -18.63
C MET A 396 6.76 22.61 -18.35
N ARG A 397 5.96 23.43 -19.03
CA ARG A 397 4.50 23.30 -19.12
C ARG A 397 4.12 23.04 -20.56
N GLY A 398 3.81 21.78 -20.88
CA GLY A 398 3.68 21.34 -22.26
C GLY A 398 5.01 21.48 -23.00
N LYS A 399 5.08 22.36 -24.02
CA LYS A 399 6.31 22.63 -24.79
C LYS A 399 7.05 23.90 -24.37
N GLU A 400 6.46 24.70 -23.48
CA GLU A 400 7.07 25.96 -23.03
C GLU A 400 7.90 25.74 -21.78
N THR A 401 9.08 26.36 -21.72
CA THR A 401 9.89 26.44 -20.50
C THR A 401 9.56 27.73 -19.77
N LYS A 402 9.25 27.64 -18.47
CA LYS A 402 8.97 28.76 -17.59
C LYS A 402 9.99 28.80 -16.47
N LYS A 403 10.27 30.01 -16.00
CA LYS A 403 11.18 30.28 -14.88
C LYS A 403 10.46 31.09 -13.82
N VAL A 404 10.51 30.62 -12.58
CA VAL A 404 9.86 31.25 -11.43
C VAL A 404 10.81 31.32 -10.24
N LYS A 405 10.51 32.21 -9.30
CA LYS A 405 11.18 32.26 -8.00
C LYS A 405 10.35 31.50 -6.98
N VAL A 406 11.01 30.59 -6.27
CA VAL A 406 10.44 29.79 -5.19
C VAL A 406 11.11 30.24 -3.90
N THR A 407 10.31 30.49 -2.86
CA THR A 407 10.82 30.67 -1.50
C THR A 407 10.45 29.44 -0.68
N PHE A 408 11.47 28.73 -0.18
CA PHE A 408 11.32 27.50 0.59
C PHE A 408 10.63 27.69 1.96
#